data_AF-A0A0P6YPI3-F1
#
_entry.id   AF-A0A0P6YPI3-F1
#
_cell.length_a   1.000
_cell.length_b   1.000
_cell.length_c   1.000
_cell.angle_alpha   90.00
_cell.angle_beta   90.00
_cell.angle_gamma   90.00
#
_symmetry.space_group_name_H-M   'P 1'
#
loop_
_entity.id
_entity.type
_entity.pdbx_description
1 polymer ?
#
loop_
_entity_poly.entity_id
_entity_poly.type
_entity_poly.pdbx_seq_one_letter_code
_entity_poly.pdbx_strand_id
1 'polypeptide(L)' 'MENQDQWKFRTIALGALIGAVTGTIAAAILVQRAEQLETRPRLTAGDGVKVGLGVLGVLRLLADMMSDKK' A
#
# COMPACT_ATOMS: atom_id res chain seq x y z
N MET A 1 22.22 15.83 -20.89
CA MET A 1 20.83 15.51 -20.53
C MET A 1 20.89 14.70 -19.24
N GLU A 2 20.75 15.32 -18.06
CA GLU A 2 21.13 14.61 -16.81
C GLU A 2 20.26 14.91 -15.56
N ASN A 3 19.28 15.82 -15.64
CA ASN A 3 18.53 16.25 -14.44
C ASN A 3 17.03 15.89 -14.43
N GLN A 4 16.46 15.47 -15.55
CA GLN A 4 15.02 15.20 -15.68
C GLN A 4 14.61 13.78 -15.24
N ASP A 5 15.51 12.81 -15.34
CA ASP A 5 15.17 11.42 -15.04
C ASP A 5 15.38 11.09 -13.56
N GLN A 6 16.28 11.81 -12.90
CA GLN A 6 16.65 11.54 -11.51
C GLN A 6 15.51 11.87 -10.53
N TRP A 7 14.72 12.92 -10.75
CA TRP A 7 13.59 13.24 -9.86
C TRP A 7 12.44 12.25 -10.01
N LYS A 8 12.16 11.79 -11.24
CA LYS A 8 11.14 10.76 -11.51
C LYS A 8 11.53 9.44 -10.85
N PHE A 9 12.77 9.01 -11.07
CA PHE A 9 13.29 7.78 -10.48
C PHE A 9 13.31 7.87 -8.94
N ARG A 10 13.78 8.98 -8.35
CA ARG A 10 13.78 9.19 -6.90
C ARG A 10 12.38 9.15 -6.30
N THR A 11 11.39 9.78 -6.93
CA THR A 11 10.00 9.77 -6.44
C THR A 11 9.42 8.35 -6.47
N ILE A 12 9.61 7.61 -7.57
CA ILE A 12 9.14 6.22 -7.69
C ILE A 12 9.85 5.33 -6.67
N ALA A 13 11.18 5.46 -6.54
CA ALA A 13 11.97 4.67 -5.60
C ALA A 13 11.55 4.94 -4.14
N LEU A 14 11.31 6.21 -3.78
CA LEU A 14 10.84 6.58 -2.45
C LEU A 14 9.44 6.02 -2.17
N GLY A 15 8.52 6.13 -3.14
CA GLY A 15 7.18 5.55 -3.02
C GLY A 15 7.21 4.03 -2.87
N ALA A 16 8.06 3.34 -3.63
CA ALA A 16 8.25 1.90 -3.52
C ALA A 16 8.81 1.49 -2.16
N LEU A 17 9.80 2.24 -1.63
CA LEU A 17 10.36 2.02 -0.29
C LEU A 17 9.31 2.17 0.80
N ILE A 18 8.51 3.23 0.76
CA ILE A 18 7.43 3.48 1.72
C ILE A 18 6.38 2.38 1.63
N GLY A 19 5.98 1.99 0.42
CA GLY A 19 5.02 0.92 0.19
C GLY A 19 5.50 -0.42 0.74
N ALA A 20 6.77 -0.75 0.52
CA ALA A 20 7.39 -1.97 1.04
C ALA A 20 7.40 -1.98 2.58
N VAL A 21 7.86 -0.90 3.22
CA VAL A 21 7.87 -0.78 4.69
C VAL A 21 6.46 -0.92 5.27
N THR A 22 5.49 -0.23 4.67
CA THR A 22 4.09 -0.28 5.11
C THR A 22 3.52 -1.70 4.96
N GLY A 23 3.80 -2.37 3.84
CA GLY A 23 3.40 -3.75 3.60
C GLY A 23 4.01 -4.73 4.62
N THR A 24 5.29 -4.55 4.98
CA THR A 24 5.95 -5.35 6.01
C THR A 24 5.30 -5.17 7.38
N ILE A 25 4.99 -3.94 7.77
CA ILE A 25 4.32 -3.65 9.05
C ILE A 25 2.93 -4.30 9.06
N ALA A 26 2.15 -4.17 7.97
CA ALA A 26 0.83 -4.79 7.86
C ALA A 26 0.90 -6.32 8.02
N ALA A 27 1.89 -6.97 7.39
CA ALA A 27 2.13 -8.40 7.53
C ALA A 27 2.53 -8.78 8.96
N ALA A 28 3.38 -7.98 9.62
CA ALA A 28 3.79 -8.22 11.00
C ALA A 28 2.60 -8.14 11.97
N ILE A 29 1.71 -7.16 11.81
CA ILE A 29 0.48 -7.05 12.60
C ILE A 29 -0.42 -8.29 12.40
N LEU A 30 -0.54 -8.77 11.16
CA LEU A 30 -1.33 -9.96 10.85
C LEU A 30 -0.77 -11.20 11.57
N VAL A 31 0.55 -11.37 11.56
CA VAL A 31 1.23 -12.49 12.24
C VAL A 31 1.06 -12.38 13.75
N GLN A 32 1.35 -11.21 14.35
CA GLN A 32 1.20 -10.99 15.79
C GLN A 32 -0.23 -11.28 16.26
N ARG A 33 -1.23 -10.88 15.48
CA ARG A 33 -2.63 -11.14 15.80
C ARG A 33 -2.99 -12.63 15.71
N ALA A 34 -2.41 -13.35 14.75
CA ALA A 34 -2.59 -14.79 14.63
C ALA A 34 -1.97 -15.54 15.82
N GLU A 35 -0.77 -15.12 16.25
CA GLU A 35 -0.09 -15.67 17.43
C GLU A 35 -0.89 -15.42 18.72
N GLN A 36 -1.37 -14.18 18.95
CA GLN A 36 -2.16 -13.82 20.14
C GLN A 36 -3.47 -14.61 20.26
N LEU A 37 -4.08 -14.96 19.14
CA LEU A 37 -5.35 -15.68 19.12
C LEU A 37 -5.16 -17.20 19.08
N GLU A 38 -3.93 -17.71 19.03
CA GLU A 38 -3.59 -19.13 18.78
C GLU A 38 -4.35 -19.73 17.57
N THR A 39 -4.80 -18.88 16.65
CA THR A 39 -5.59 -19.29 15.50
C THR A 39 -4.82 -19.00 14.23
N ARG A 40 -4.84 -19.94 13.28
CA ARG A 40 -4.30 -19.69 11.95
C ARG A 40 -5.04 -18.51 11.34
N PRO A 41 -4.36 -17.53 10.72
CA PRO A 41 -5.02 -16.39 10.12
C PRO A 41 -5.94 -16.89 8.99
N ARG A 42 -7.26 -16.91 9.26
CA ARG A 42 -8.28 -17.31 8.29
C ARG A 42 -8.61 -16.12 7.43
N LEU A 43 -7.79 -15.88 6.41
CA LEU A 43 -8.12 -14.91 5.37
C LEU A 43 -9.28 -15.45 4.55
N THR A 44 -10.42 -14.73 4.59
CA THR A 44 -11.57 -15.06 3.75
C THR A 44 -11.47 -14.31 2.42
N ALA A 45 -12.18 -14.77 1.38
CA ALA A 45 -12.32 -14.02 0.14
C ALA A 45 -12.84 -12.59 0.38
N GLY A 46 -13.73 -12.41 1.37
CA GLY A 46 -14.25 -11.11 1.77
C GLY A 46 -13.19 -10.16 2.33
N ASP A 47 -12.16 -10.67 3.02
CA ASP A 47 -11.07 -9.84 3.53
C ASP A 47 -10.13 -9.38 2.40
N GLY A 48 -9.91 -10.22 1.39
CA GLY A 48 -9.21 -9.83 0.16
C GLY A 48 -9.92 -8.69 -0.56
N VAL A 49 -11.25 -8.73 -0.65
CA VAL A 49 -12.05 -7.64 -1.23
C VAL A 49 -11.93 -6.37 -0.40
N LYS A 50 -12.00 -6.42 0.94
CA LYS A 50 -11.83 -5.24 1.81
C LYS A 50 -10.47 -4.58 1.63
N VAL A 51 -9.39 -5.38 1.60
CA VAL A 51 -8.03 -4.86 1.38
C VAL A 51 -7.91 -4.27 -0.01
N GLY A 52 -8.40 -4.96 -1.05
CA GLY A 52 -8.38 -4.48 -2.42
C GLY A 52 -9.15 -3.16 -2.59
N LEU A 53 -10.34 -3.05 -2.02
CA LEU A 53 -11.12 -1.80 -2.01
C LEU A 53 -10.41 -0.68 -1.26
N GLY A 54 -9.69 -0.99 -0.17
CA GLY A 54 -8.85 -0.02 0.53
C GLY A 54 -7.75 0.54 -0.37
N VAL A 55 -7.02 -0.32 -1.08
CA VAL A 55 -5.99 0.10 -2.06
C VAL A 55 -6.61 0.92 -3.19
N LEU A 56 -7.74 0.48 -3.74
CA LEU A 56 -8.48 1.22 -4.76
C LEU A 56 -8.94 2.60 -4.27
N GLY A 57 -9.35 2.72 -2.99
CA GLY A 57 -9.68 3.99 -2.37
C GLY A 57 -8.49 4.97 -2.35
N VAL A 58 -7.30 4.49 -2.01
CA VAL A 58 -6.07 5.31 -2.05
C VAL A 58 -5.77 5.75 -3.48
N LEU A 59 -5.82 4.84 -4.45
CA LEU A 59 -5.59 5.17 -5.86
C LEU A 59 -6.60 6.19 -6.38
N ARG A 60 -7.87 6.06 -5.97
CA ARG A 60 -8.92 7.02 -6.30
C ARG A 60 -8.63 8.40 -5.73
N LEU A 61 -8.25 8.50 -4.46
CA LEU A 61 -7.89 9.78 -3.84
C LEU A 61 -6.74 10.47 -4.59
N LEU A 62 -5.72 9.71 -4.99
CA LEU A 62 -4.63 10.24 -5.82
C LEU A 62 -5.16 10.72 -7.18
N ALA A 63 -6.01 9.96 -7.84
CA ALA A 63 -6.60 10.31 -9.13
C ALA A 63 -7.48 11.57 -9.04
N ASP A 64 -8.27 11.71 -7.98
CA ASP A 64 -9.12 12.87 -7.72
C ASP A 64 -8.25 14.13 -7.49
N MET A 65 -7.19 14.04 -6.67
CA MET A 65 -6.23 15.14 -6.46
C MET A 65 -5.50 15.56 -7.75
N MET A 66 -5.24 14.62 -8.65
CA MET A 66 -4.64 14.92 -9.96
C MET A 66 -5.66 15.55 -10.93
N SER A 67 -6.94 15.20 -10.81
CA SER A 67 -8.01 15.69 -11.67
C SER A 67 -8.53 17.09 -11.28
N ASP A 68 -8.47 17.43 -9.99
CA ASP A 68 -8.88 18.74 -9.43
C ASP A 68 -7.95 19.89 -9.83
N LYS A 69 -6.72 19.58 -10.27
CA LYS A 69 -5.76 20.58 -10.76
C LYS A 69 -6.04 21.00 -12.22
N LYS A 70 -7.31 21.26 -12.56
CA LYS A 70 -7.76 21.73 -13.88
C LYS A 70 -8.51 23.05 -13.80
#